data_AF-A0A9E5F1P8-F1
#
_entry.id   AF-A0A9E5F1P8-F1
#
_cell.length_a   1.000
_cell.length_b   1.000
_cell.length_c   1.000
_cell.angle_alpha   90.00
_cell.angle_beta   90.00
_cell.angle_gamma   90.00
#
_symmetry.space_group_name_H-M   'P 1'
#
loop_
_entity.id
_entity.type
_entity.pdbx_description
1 polymer ?
#
loop_
_entity_poly.entity_id
_entity_poly.type
_entity_poly.pdbx_seq_one_letter_code
_entity_poly.pdbx_strand_id
1 'polypeptide(L)'
;MEFKDFLISEDKGYFAQRVADILSAVQDLNDSAENMGVRHMVSNAETIVNQIRRIIHTHWPQSEEDKLSVLQKCGVAIMKAIEEKDDLKAVLKACQENIEEISGDEGKPVNRLGD
;
A
#
# COMPACT_ATOMS: atom_id res chain seq x y z
N MET A 1 30.95 -0.47 6.96
CA MET A 1 29.66 -0.24 6.31
C MET A 1 29.96 0.34 4.94
N GLU A 2 29.76 -0.42 3.87
CA GLU A 2 30.00 0.09 2.52
C GLU A 2 28.84 1.01 2.10
N PHE A 3 29.12 2.03 1.30
CA PHE A 3 28.11 2.98 0.79
C PHE A 3 26.95 2.27 0.03
N LYS A 4 27.21 1.10 -0.55
CA LYS A 4 26.19 0.27 -1.20
C LYS A 4 25.16 -0.28 -0.22
N ASP A 5 25.59 -0.71 0.96
CA ASP A 5 24.68 -1.25 2.00
C ASP A 5 23.78 -0.13 2.56
N PHE A 6 24.33 1.07 2.69
CA PHE A 6 23.58 2.27 3.07
C PHE A 6 22.46 2.57 2.08
N LEU A 7 22.77 2.63 0.78
CA LEU A 7 21.77 2.90 -0.27
C LEU A 7 20.66 1.83 -0.31
N ILE A 8 21.02 0.54 -0.21
CA ILE A 8 20.03 -0.55 -0.19
C ILE A 8 19.12 -0.48 1.04
N SER A 9 19.66 -0.07 2.19
CA SER A 9 18.86 0.11 3.41
C SER A 9 17.93 1.32 3.34
N GLU A 10 18.36 2.39 2.67
CA GLU A 10 17.57 3.60 2.45
C GLU A 10 16.40 3.34 1.48
N ASP A 11 16.65 2.60 0.39
CA ASP A 11 15.62 2.21 -0.59
C ASP A 11 14.54 1.31 0.03
N LYS A 12 14.92 0.36 0.89
CA LYS A 12 13.96 -0.50 1.61
C LYS A 12 13.11 0.29 2.60
N GLY A 13 13.75 1.15 3.41
CA GLY A 13 13.02 2.03 4.33
C GLY A 13 12.06 2.96 3.59
N TYR A 14 12.46 3.45 2.41
CA TYR A 14 11.60 4.27 1.56
C TYR A 14 10.40 3.48 1.00
N PHE A 15 10.59 2.25 0.53
CA PHE A 15 9.47 1.40 0.09
C PHE A 15 8.51 1.10 1.23
N ALA A 16 9.03 0.68 2.38
CA ALA A 16 8.24 0.38 3.58
C ALA A 16 7.39 1.58 4.02
N GLN A 17 7.97 2.79 4.00
CA GLN A 17 7.22 4.01 4.30
C GLN A 17 6.07 4.24 3.32
N ARG A 18 6.29 4.03 2.02
CA ARG A 18 5.22 4.17 1.01
C ARG A 18 4.10 3.16 1.20
N VAL A 19 4.43 1.92 1.54
CA VAL A 19 3.44 0.88 1.85
C VAL A 19 2.65 1.26 3.11
N ALA A 20 3.32 1.75 4.15
CA ALA A 20 2.69 2.21 5.39
C ALA A 20 1.76 3.41 5.17
N ASP A 21 2.14 4.36 4.30
CA ASP A 21 1.29 5.49 3.91
C ASP A 21 -0.02 5.01 3.26
N ILE A 22 0.06 4.03 2.34
CA ILE A 22 -1.14 3.44 1.72
C ILE A 22 -1.98 2.69 2.74
N LEU A 23 -1.35 1.88 3.60
CA LEU A 23 -2.05 1.11 4.62
C LEU A 23 -2.86 2.03 5.53
N SER A 24 -2.23 3.09 6.02
CA SER A 24 -2.88 4.09 6.87
C SER A 24 -4.07 4.73 6.15
N ALA A 25 -3.91 5.12 4.89
CA ALA A 25 -5.01 5.71 4.11
C ALA A 25 -6.19 4.75 3.90
N VAL A 26 -5.92 3.45 3.71
CA VAL A 26 -6.97 2.42 3.57
C VAL A 26 -7.66 2.18 4.91
N GLN A 27 -6.92 2.08 6.01
CA GLN A 27 -7.46 1.92 7.36
C GLN A 27 -8.35 3.11 7.75
N ASP A 28 -7.85 4.34 7.58
CA ASP A 28 -8.59 5.57 7.85
C ASP A 28 -9.90 5.62 7.06
N LEU A 29 -9.86 5.19 5.80
CA LEU A 29 -11.05 5.14 4.95
C LEU A 29 -12.04 4.08 5.44
N ASN A 30 -11.58 2.87 5.78
CA ASN A 30 -12.42 1.80 6.31
C ASN A 30 -13.11 2.20 7.61
N ASP A 31 -12.36 2.77 8.56
CA ASP A 31 -12.89 3.22 9.86
C ASP A 31 -13.92 4.35 9.69
N SER A 32 -13.71 5.21 8.69
CA SER A 32 -14.62 6.33 8.40
C SER A 32 -15.78 5.94 7.47
N ALA A 33 -15.73 4.79 6.80
CA ALA A 33 -16.66 4.42 5.73
C ALA A 33 -18.12 4.26 6.18
N GLU A 34 -18.36 3.95 7.46
CA GLU A 34 -19.71 3.84 8.01
C GLU A 34 -20.39 5.21 8.17
N ASN A 35 -19.61 6.25 8.45
CA ASN A 35 -20.10 7.60 8.72
C ASN A 35 -19.93 8.55 7.50
N MET A 36 -19.38 8.04 6.39
CA MET A 36 -19.07 8.81 5.20
C MET A 36 -20.10 8.59 4.09
N GLY A 37 -20.50 9.68 3.41
CA GLY A 37 -21.34 9.58 2.22
C GLY A 37 -20.60 8.90 1.06
N VAL A 38 -21.32 8.10 0.25
CA VAL A 38 -20.76 7.29 -0.86
C VAL A 38 -19.84 8.10 -1.78
N ARG A 39 -20.22 9.34 -2.12
CA ARG A 39 -19.41 10.21 -2.99
C ARG A 39 -18.05 10.56 -2.40
N HIS A 40 -17.99 10.82 -1.10
CA HIS A 40 -16.74 11.10 -0.40
C HIS A 40 -15.89 9.83 -0.28
N MET A 41 -16.52 8.69 -0.01
CA MET A 41 -15.83 7.40 0.04
C MET A 41 -15.17 7.05 -1.30
N VAL A 42 -15.89 7.23 -2.41
CA VAL A 42 -15.34 7.04 -3.76
C VAL A 42 -14.18 7.99 -4.02
N SER A 43 -14.32 9.28 -3.71
CA SER A 43 -13.24 10.26 -3.92
C SER A 43 -11.96 9.94 -3.12
N ASN A 44 -12.11 9.42 -1.89
CA ASN A 44 -10.98 9.00 -1.08
C ASN A 44 -10.36 7.71 -1.62
N ALA A 45 -11.17 6.74 -2.03
CA ALA A 45 -10.70 5.52 -2.67
C ALA A 45 -9.93 5.80 -3.98
N GLU A 46 -10.40 6.72 -4.82
CA GLU A 46 -9.67 7.20 -6.01
C GLU A 46 -8.32 7.84 -5.65
N THR A 47 -8.27 8.57 -4.53
CA THR A 47 -7.02 9.16 -4.03
C THR A 47 -6.01 8.06 -3.66
N ILE A 48 -6.45 7.00 -2.99
CA ILE A 48 -5.62 5.83 -2.66
C ILE A 48 -5.13 5.15 -3.94
N VAL A 49 -6.01 4.91 -4.92
CA VAL A 49 -5.62 4.33 -6.22
C VAL A 49 -4.55 5.18 -6.91
N ASN A 50 -4.68 6.50 -6.87
CA ASN A 50 -3.68 7.40 -7.44
C ASN A 50 -2.33 7.35 -6.69
N GLN A 51 -2.33 7.21 -5.37
CA GLN A 51 -1.10 7.02 -4.60
C GLN A 51 -0.43 5.70 -4.96
N ILE A 52 -1.19 4.60 -5.00
CA ILE A 52 -0.72 3.27 -5.46
C ILE A 52 -0.09 3.38 -6.86
N ARG A 53 -0.77 4.04 -7.79
CA ARG A 53 -0.27 4.25 -9.15
C ARG A 53 1.07 4.99 -9.18
N ARG A 54 1.23 6.04 -8.36
CA ARG A 54 2.49 6.79 -8.26
C ARG A 54 3.62 5.93 -7.71
N ILE A 55 3.33 5.09 -6.72
CA ILE A 55 4.29 4.12 -6.17
C ILE A 55 4.72 3.18 -7.29
N ILE A 56 3.79 2.50 -7.97
CA ILE A 56 4.11 1.52 -9.02
C ILE A 56 4.94 2.11 -10.17
N HIS A 57 4.70 3.38 -10.54
CA HIS A 57 5.47 4.04 -11.61
C HIS A 57 6.81 4.66 -11.15
N THR A 58 7.19 4.51 -9.89
CA THR A 58 8.52 4.87 -9.39
C THR A 58 9.51 3.74 -9.69
N HIS A 59 10.81 4.06 -9.76
CA HIS A 59 11.84 3.03 -9.95
C HIS A 59 12.03 2.24 -8.65
N TRP A 60 11.86 0.92 -8.73
CA TRP A 60 12.05 0.00 -7.62
C TRP A 60 12.97 -1.15 -8.02
N PRO A 61 13.73 -1.70 -7.06
CA PRO A 61 14.51 -2.90 -7.31
C PRO A 61 13.59 -4.11 -7.54
N GLN A 62 14.10 -5.09 -8.28
CA GLN A 62 13.35 -6.30 -8.64
C GLN A 62 12.91 -7.13 -7.42
N SER A 63 13.57 -6.96 -6.27
CA SER A 63 13.19 -7.61 -5.00
C SER A 63 11.81 -7.17 -4.48
N GLU A 64 11.29 -6.03 -4.93
CA GLU A 64 10.00 -5.47 -4.49
C GLU A 64 8.88 -5.75 -5.51
N GLU A 65 9.19 -6.39 -6.64
CA GLU A 65 8.24 -6.60 -7.74
C GLU A 65 7.00 -7.41 -7.30
N ASP A 66 7.19 -8.42 -6.46
CA ASP A 66 6.09 -9.21 -5.90
C ASP A 66 5.15 -8.36 -5.03
N LYS A 67 5.70 -7.45 -4.23
CA LYS A 67 4.93 -6.55 -3.35
C LYS A 67 4.23 -5.46 -4.15
N LEU A 68 4.89 -4.92 -5.17
CA LEU A 68 4.28 -4.00 -6.13
C LEU A 68 3.10 -4.65 -6.86
N SER A 69 3.17 -5.94 -7.16
CA SER A 69 2.05 -6.70 -7.74
C SER A 69 0.85 -6.73 -6.81
N VAL A 70 1.05 -6.90 -5.50
CA VAL A 70 -0.03 -6.85 -4.50
C VAL A 70 -0.69 -5.46 -4.46
N LEU A 71 0.12 -4.39 -4.40
CA LEU A 71 -0.40 -3.02 -4.46
C LEU A 71 -1.18 -2.76 -5.77
N GLN A 72 -0.67 -3.24 -6.90
CA GLN A 72 -1.34 -3.10 -8.19
C GLN A 72 -2.70 -3.81 -8.21
N LYS A 73 -2.77 -5.05 -7.70
CA LYS A 73 -4.03 -5.80 -7.60
C LYS A 73 -5.04 -5.06 -6.73
N CYS A 74 -4.61 -4.49 -5.60
CA CYS A 74 -5.47 -3.69 -4.72
C CYS A 74 -6.00 -2.45 -5.45
N GLY A 75 -5.12 -1.68 -6.11
CA GLY A 75 -5.51 -0.50 -6.86
C GLY A 75 -6.51 -0.80 -7.98
N VAL A 76 -6.30 -1.89 -8.72
CA VAL A 76 -7.23 -2.35 -9.77
C VAL A 76 -8.57 -2.80 -9.18
N ALA A 77 -8.55 -3.55 -8.08
CA ALA A 77 -9.77 -4.02 -7.42
C ALA A 77 -10.64 -2.85 -6.92
N ILE A 78 -10.01 -1.86 -6.27
CA ILE A 78 -10.70 -0.64 -5.80
C ILE A 78 -11.31 0.12 -6.98
N MET A 79 -10.55 0.34 -8.06
CA MET A 79 -11.06 1.07 -9.23
C MET A 79 -12.22 0.33 -9.90
N LYS A 80 -12.13 -1.00 -10.03
CA LYS A 80 -13.23 -1.82 -10.56
C LYS A 80 -14.49 -1.73 -9.69
N ALA A 81 -14.34 -1.80 -8.37
CA ALA A 81 -15.47 -1.68 -7.46
C ALA A 81 -16.19 -0.33 -7.61
N ILE A 82 -15.44 0.75 -7.84
CA ILE A 82 -15.99 2.08 -8.12
C ILE A 82 -16.73 2.10 -9.46
N GLU A 83 -16.09 1.61 -10.53
CA GLU A 83 -16.65 1.63 -11.90
C GLU A 83 -17.91 0.77 -12.03
N GLU A 84 -17.89 -0.42 -11.41
CA GLU A 84 -18.98 -1.41 -11.46
C GLU A 84 -20.05 -1.17 -10.38
N LYS A 85 -19.85 -0.17 -9.50
CA LYS A 85 -20.70 0.12 -8.34
C LYS A 85 -20.90 -1.09 -7.42
N ASP A 86 -19.84 -1.88 -7.27
CA ASP A 86 -19.79 -3.05 -6.41
C ASP A 86 -19.61 -2.65 -4.93
N ASP A 87 -19.52 -3.63 -4.03
CA ASP A 87 -19.27 -3.41 -2.60
C ASP A 87 -17.81 -2.94 -2.36
N LEU A 88 -17.61 -1.62 -2.52
CA LEU A 88 -16.34 -0.96 -2.28
C LEU A 88 -15.82 -1.18 -0.84
N LYS A 89 -16.70 -1.34 0.16
CA LYS A 89 -16.26 -1.55 1.55
C LYS A 89 -15.63 -2.93 1.73
N ALA A 90 -16.26 -3.96 1.17
CA ALA A 90 -15.69 -5.31 1.17
C ALA A 90 -14.33 -5.34 0.47
N VAL A 91 -14.20 -4.64 -0.67
CA VAL A 91 -12.95 -4.55 -1.42
C VAL A 91 -11.87 -3.80 -0.64
N LEU A 92 -12.18 -2.67 -0.01
CA LEU A 92 -11.22 -1.92 0.80
C LEU A 92 -10.74 -2.74 2.00
N LYS A 93 -11.61 -3.52 2.63
CA LYS A 93 -11.22 -4.44 3.72
C LYS A 93 -10.29 -5.55 3.25
N ALA A 94 -10.59 -6.18 2.11
CA ALA A 94 -9.69 -7.17 1.53
C ALA A 94 -8.33 -6.55 1.12
N CYS A 95 -8.33 -5.31 0.60
CA CYS A 95 -7.10 -4.61 0.29
C CYS A 95 -6.28 -4.29 1.54
N GLN A 96 -6.93 -3.89 2.64
CA GLN A 96 -6.26 -3.68 3.93
C GLN A 96 -5.49 -4.94 4.37
N GLU A 97 -6.16 -6.10 4.40
CA GLU A 97 -5.54 -7.36 4.83
C GLU A 97 -4.31 -7.72 3.97
N ASN A 98 -4.42 -7.57 2.65
CA ASN A 98 -3.29 -7.83 1.73
C ASN A 98 -2.13 -6.84 1.92
N ILE A 99 -2.43 -5.58 2.24
CA ILE A 99 -1.42 -4.54 2.44
C ILE A 99 -0.75 -4.70 3.82
N GLU A 100 -1.49 -5.16 4.83
CA GLU A 100 -0.95 -5.54 6.14
C GLU A 100 0.03 -6.71 6.03
N GLU A 101 -0.24 -7.70 5.17
CA GLU A 101 0.66 -8.83 4.95
C GLU A 101 2.02 -8.37 4.40
N ILE A 102 2.02 -7.54 3.35
CA ILE A 102 3.27 -7.00 2.78
C ILE A 102 3.97 -6.02 3.72
N SER A 103 3.24 -5.30 4.56
CA SER A 103 3.82 -4.39 5.56
C SER A 103 4.41 -5.16 6.75
N GLY A 104 3.82 -6.31 7.12
CA GLY A 104 4.32 -7.20 8.16
C GLY A 104 5.66 -7.83 7.79
N ASP A 105 5.89 -8.07 6.51
CA ASP A 105 7.18 -8.56 5.99
C ASP A 105 8.31 -7.52 6.10
N GLU A 106 7.99 -6.22 6.04
CA GLU A 106 8.94 -5.12 6.30
C GLU A 106 9.23 -4.94 7.82
N GLY A 107 8.41 -5.53 8.69
CA GLY A 107 8.59 -5.54 10.15
C GLY A 107 9.69 -6.45 10.66
N LYS A 108 10.38 -7.22 9.79
CA LYS A 108 11.61 -7.92 10.18
C LYS A 108 12.76 -6.92 10.21
N PRO A 109 13.40 -6.70 11.37
CA PRO A 109 14.53 -5.79 11.45
C PRO A 109 15.62 -6.26 10.47
N VAL A 110 15.89 -5.44 9.46
CA VAL A 110 17.05 -5.61 8.56
C VAL A 110 18.37 -5.35 9.34
N ASN A 111 18.28 -5.03 10.63
CA ASN A 111 19.41 -5.02 11.56
C ASN A 111 19.36 -6.22 12.52
N ARG A 112 20.07 -7.30 12.19
CA ARG A 112 20.95 -7.90 13.20
C ARG A 112 22.24 -7.08 13.22
N LEU A 113 22.21 -5.95 13.92
CA LEU A 113 23.40 -5.30 14.45
C LEU A 113 23.44 -5.64 15.94
N GLY A 114 24.37 -6.55 16.29
CA GLY A 114 24.66 -7.09 17.64
C GLY A 114 24.03 -8.48 17.84
N ASP A 115 24.75 -9.61 17.92
CA ASP A 115 26.17 -9.89 18.21
C ASP A 115 26.93 -10.58 17.06
#